data_AF-A0A2I0QER7-F1
#
_entry.id   AF-A0A2I0QER7-F1
#
_cell.length_a   1.000
_cell.length_b   1.000
_cell.length_c   1.000
_cell.angle_alpha   90.00
_cell.angle_beta   90.00
_cell.angle_gamma   90.00
#
_symmetry.space_group_name_H-M   'P 1'
#
loop_
_entity.id
_entity.type
_entity.pdbx_description
1 polymer ?
#
loop_
_entity_poly.entity_id
_entity_poly.type
_entity_poly.pdbx_seq_one_letter_code
_entity_poly.pdbx_strand_id
1 'polypeptide(L)'
;MAVKQIGFKLVMNDGENKKTYQIALDEKKSENFMNFGIGDKVDCSVIGIPGYEVKITGGSMVGEGRDRKRRTYAGERTHKNISQINAKIIKKGDVPIEEILEKISPKKEK
;
A
#
# COMPACT_ATOMS: atom_id res chain seq x y z
N MET A 1 10.37 0.32 23.43
CA MET A 1 10.95 0.24 22.06
C MET A 1 10.07 1.10 21.18
N ALA A 2 10.60 2.23 20.70
CA ALA A 2 9.82 3.15 19.88
C ALA A 2 9.46 2.45 18.57
N VAL A 3 8.18 2.14 18.37
CA VAL A 3 7.67 1.74 17.06
C VAL A 3 7.85 2.98 16.20
N LYS A 4 8.97 3.04 15.48
CA LYS A 4 9.27 4.12 14.54
C LYS A 4 8.13 4.07 13.53
N GLN A 5 7.24 5.04 13.63
CA GLN A 5 6.11 5.22 12.74
C GLN A 5 6.73 5.55 11.39
N ILE A 6 6.92 4.53 10.56
CA ILE A 6 7.39 4.67 9.19
C ILE A 6 6.17 4.30 8.38
N GLY A 7 5.65 5.27 7.62
CA GLY A 7 4.53 5.00 6.73
C GLY A 7 4.81 3.78 5.86
N PHE A 8 3.80 2.94 5.68
CA PHE A 8 3.93 1.69 4.95
C PHE A 8 3.96 1.93 3.45
N LYS A 9 4.55 0.97 2.74
CA LYS A 9 4.56 0.96 1.28
C LYS A 9 3.23 0.46 0.74
N LEU A 10 2.58 1.23 -0.12
CA LEU A 10 1.42 0.77 -0.89
C LEU A 10 1.88 0.21 -2.23
N VAL A 11 1.50 -1.03 -2.51
CA VAL A 11 1.81 -1.74 -3.76
C VAL A 11 0.49 -1.96 -4.50
N MET A 12 0.31 -1.28 -5.62
CA MET A 12 -0.90 -1.35 -6.45
C MET A 12 -0.63 -2.15 -7.71
N ASN A 13 -1.41 -3.20 -7.92
CA ASN A 13 -1.36 -4.01 -9.13
C ASN A 13 -2.43 -3.56 -10.13
N ASP A 14 -2.02 -3.25 -11.36
CA ASP A 14 -2.92 -3.08 -12.50
C ASP A 14 -3.05 -4.42 -13.23
N GLY A 15 -4.23 -5.04 -13.14
CA GLY A 15 -4.48 -6.35 -13.73
C GLY A 15 -4.50 -6.36 -15.26
N GLU A 16 -4.77 -5.22 -15.89
CA GLU A 16 -4.86 -5.12 -17.36
C GLU A 16 -3.48 -4.82 -17.97
N ASN A 17 -2.78 -3.84 -17.41
CA ASN A 17 -1.45 -3.47 -17.90
C ASN A 17 -0.35 -4.41 -17.39
N LYS A 18 -0.68 -5.36 -16.49
CA LYS A 18 0.26 -6.26 -15.79
C LYS A 18 1.43 -5.52 -15.12
N LYS A 19 1.25 -4.23 -14.84
CA LYS A 19 2.22 -3.37 -14.17
C LYS A 19 1.90 -3.28 -12.68
N THR A 20 2.94 -3.05 -11.90
CA THR A 20 2.82 -2.85 -10.45
C THR A 20 3.47 -1.53 -10.08
N TYR A 21 2.74 -0.72 -9.34
CA TYR A 21 3.18 0.60 -8.90
C TYR A 21 3.38 0.59 -7.39
N GLN A 22 4.42 1.28 -6.94
CA GLN A 22 4.83 1.26 -5.54
C GLN A 22 4.97 2.69 -5.03
N ILE A 23 4.31 2.98 -3.91
CA ILE A 23 4.28 4.31 -3.31
C ILE A 23 4.68 4.19 -1.85
N ALA A 24 5.65 4.99 -1.43
CA ALA A 24 5.92 5.20 -0.02
C ALA A 24 4.88 6.20 0.51
N LEU A 25 4.04 5.77 1.46
CA LEU A 25 3.07 6.65 2.08
C LEU A 25 3.71 7.39 3.25
N ASP A 26 3.38 8.68 3.39
CA ASP A 26 3.71 9.44 4.59
C ASP A 26 2.78 9.06 5.75
N GLU A 27 3.18 9.36 6.99
CA GLU A 27 2.44 9.00 8.20
C GLU A 27 0.96 9.39 8.13
N LYS A 28 0.66 10.64 7.73
CA LYS A 28 -0.72 11.14 7.60
C LYS A 28 -1.54 10.38 6.56
N LYS A 29 -0.91 9.99 5.45
CA LYS A 29 -1.58 9.22 4.39
C LYS A 29 -1.82 7.78 4.84
N SER A 30 -0.88 7.22 5.61
CA SER A 30 -0.98 5.89 6.20
C SER A 30 -2.11 5.77 7.22
N GLU A 31 -2.45 6.83 7.96
CA GLU A 31 -3.59 6.77 8.88
C GLU A 31 -4.92 6.48 8.17
N ASN A 32 -5.06 6.97 6.93
CA ASN A 32 -6.27 6.76 6.13
C ASN A 32 -6.45 5.32 5.64
N PHE A 33 -5.45 4.45 5.75
CA PHE A 33 -5.59 3.03 5.41
C PHE A 33 -5.58 2.13 6.65
N MET A 34 -5.73 2.69 7.86
CA MET A 34 -5.88 1.88 9.07
C MET A 34 -7.30 1.29 9.19
N ASN A 35 -7.40 0.13 9.83
CA ASN A 35 -8.66 -0.59 10.11
C ASN A 35 -9.41 -1.15 8.90
N PHE A 36 -8.87 -1.03 7.69
CA PHE A 36 -9.40 -1.71 6.51
C PHE A 36 -9.02 -3.19 6.53
N GLY A 37 -9.96 -4.03 6.13
CA GLY A 37 -9.79 -5.46 5.96
C GLY A 37 -9.34 -5.84 4.56
N ILE A 38 -9.03 -7.12 4.40
CA ILE A 38 -8.73 -7.69 3.08
C ILE A 38 -10.05 -7.78 2.31
N GLY A 39 -10.09 -7.14 1.16
CA GLY A 39 -11.27 -7.09 0.30
C GLY A 39 -11.98 -5.75 0.27
N ASP A 40 -11.63 -4.85 1.20
CA ASP A 40 -12.19 -3.50 1.24
C ASP A 40 -11.70 -2.66 0.07
N LYS A 41 -12.58 -1.75 -0.37
CA LYS A 41 -12.31 -0.78 -1.42
C LYS A 41 -11.97 0.57 -0.82
N VAL A 42 -10.92 1.20 -1.33
CA VAL A 42 -10.42 2.48 -0.85
C VAL A 42 -10.16 3.40 -2.03
N ASP A 43 -10.65 4.63 -1.92
CA ASP A 43 -10.39 5.69 -2.89
C ASP A 43 -8.96 6.22 -2.73
N CYS A 44 -8.21 6.28 -3.83
CA CYS A 44 -6.83 6.75 -3.83
C CYS A 44 -6.69 8.28 -3.87
N SER A 45 -7.79 9.02 -3.85
CA SER A 45 -7.77 10.49 -3.75
C SER A 45 -7.00 10.97 -2.51
N VAL A 46 -7.10 10.23 -1.39
CA VAL A 46 -6.43 10.58 -0.13
C VAL A 46 -4.90 10.46 -0.18
N ILE A 47 -4.35 9.76 -1.17
CA ILE A 47 -2.90 9.61 -1.37
C ILE A 47 -2.34 10.53 -2.47
N GLY A 48 -3.22 11.27 -3.15
CA GLY A 48 -2.88 12.15 -4.27
C GLY A 48 -3.09 11.53 -5.64
N ILE A 49 -3.85 10.43 -5.74
CA ILE A 49 -4.17 9.76 -7.01
C ILE A 49 -5.69 9.83 -7.24
N PRO A 50 -6.20 10.96 -7.76
CA PRO A 50 -7.63 11.14 -7.95
C PRO A 50 -8.17 10.20 -9.03
N GLY A 51 -9.40 9.73 -8.85
CA GLY A 51 -10.12 8.91 -9.84
C GLY A 51 -9.75 7.42 -9.83
N TYR A 52 -8.80 7.00 -9.01
CA TYR A 52 -8.43 5.59 -8.83
C TYR A 52 -9.04 4.99 -7.57
N GLU A 53 -9.54 3.76 -7.70
CA GLU A 53 -10.08 2.98 -6.59
C GLU A 53 -9.34 1.64 -6.52
N VAL A 54 -8.90 1.27 -5.31
CA VAL A 54 -8.14 0.04 -5.07
C VAL A 54 -8.84 -0.87 -4.08
N LYS A 55 -8.73 -2.18 -4.33
CA LYS A 55 -9.10 -3.24 -3.39
C LYS A 55 -7.89 -3.69 -2.61
N ILE A 56 -7.95 -3.69 -1.28
CA ILE A 56 -6.87 -4.26 -0.47
C ILE A 56 -6.90 -5.78 -0.62
N THR A 57 -5.77 -6.38 -0.97
CA THR A 57 -5.63 -7.84 -1.16
C THR A 57 -4.79 -8.49 -0.07
N GLY A 58 -4.02 -7.71 0.69
CA GLY A 58 -3.26 -8.20 1.83
C GLY A 58 -2.17 -7.24 2.26
N GLY A 59 -1.26 -7.72 3.12
CA GLY A 59 -0.12 -6.95 3.56
C GLY A 59 0.95 -7.84 4.17
N SER A 60 2.08 -7.25 4.50
CA SER A 60 3.19 -7.94 5.16
C SER A 60 3.61 -7.18 6.41
N MET A 61 3.73 -7.91 7.52
CA MET A 61 4.24 -7.38 8.79
C MET A 61 5.77 -7.38 8.77
N VAL A 62 6.37 -6.49 9.55
CA VAL A 62 7.81 -6.55 9.86
C VAL A 62 8.03 -7.82 10.70
N GLY A 63 8.57 -8.88 10.08
CA GLY A 63 8.69 -10.18 10.74
C GLY A 63 9.76 -11.08 10.12
N GLU A 64 10.22 -12.06 10.90
CA GLU A 64 11.39 -12.87 10.62
C GLU A 64 11.25 -13.83 9.43
N GLY A 65 12.39 -14.08 8.76
CA GLY A 65 12.56 -14.78 7.50
C GLY A 65 12.17 -16.27 7.49
N ARG A 66 12.46 -16.98 6.39
CA ARG A 66 11.89 -18.28 5.93
C ARG A 66 12.31 -19.56 6.70
N ASP A 67 12.55 -19.50 8.01
CA ASP A 67 12.80 -20.70 8.84
C ASP A 67 11.56 -21.59 9.04
N ARG A 68 11.75 -22.91 9.14
CA ARG A 68 10.71 -23.87 9.55
C ARG A 68 10.49 -23.83 11.07
N LYS A 69 9.86 -22.77 11.56
CA LYS A 69 9.43 -22.60 12.95
C LYS A 69 7.93 -22.28 12.98
N ARG A 70 7.25 -22.54 14.11
CA ARG A 70 5.87 -22.06 14.31
C ARG A 70 5.88 -20.54 14.19
N ARG A 71 5.00 -20.00 13.35
CA ARG A 71 4.94 -18.56 13.06
C ARG A 71 3.71 -17.90 13.66
N THR A 72 3.91 -16.66 14.10
CA THR A 72 2.83 -15.71 14.35
C THR A 72 2.53 -15.02 13.04
N TYR A 73 1.25 -15.02 12.65
CA TYR A 73 0.78 -14.29 11.47
C TYR A 73 0.06 -13.02 11.91
N ALA A 74 0.13 -11.98 11.09
CA ALA A 74 -0.70 -10.81 11.26
C ALA A 74 -2.17 -11.16 10.99
N GLY A 75 -3.07 -10.49 11.69
CA GLY A 75 -4.51 -10.59 11.43
C GLY A 75 -4.91 -9.93 10.10
N GLU A 76 -6.21 -9.96 9.81
CA GLU A 76 -6.78 -9.43 8.56
C GLU A 76 -6.65 -7.92 8.42
N ARG A 77 -6.91 -7.17 9.51
CA ARG A 77 -7.01 -5.71 9.46
C ARG A 77 -5.65 -5.00 9.43
N THR A 78 -5.63 -3.89 8.70
CA THR A 78 -4.47 -3.02 8.62
C THR A 78 -4.22 -2.29 9.94
N HIS A 79 -2.98 -2.34 10.42
CA HIS A 79 -2.56 -1.78 11.69
C HIS A 79 -1.15 -1.19 11.58
N LYS A 80 -0.70 -0.47 12.62
CA LYS A 80 0.53 0.34 12.60
C LYS A 80 1.84 -0.45 12.39
N ASN A 81 1.84 -1.77 12.57
CA ASN A 81 3.04 -2.62 12.47
C ASN A 81 3.23 -3.26 11.08
N ILE A 82 2.50 -2.78 10.08
CA ILE A 82 2.58 -3.26 8.70
C ILE A 82 3.73 -2.56 7.97
N SER A 83 4.48 -3.33 7.18
CA SER A 83 5.55 -2.84 6.30
C SER A 83 5.01 -2.44 4.92
N GLN A 84 4.11 -3.26 4.38
CA GLN A 84 3.51 -3.03 3.06
C GLN A 84 2.04 -3.46 3.04
N ILE A 85 1.25 -2.72 2.26
CA ILE A 85 -0.12 -3.08 1.89
C ILE A 85 -0.11 -3.38 0.39
N ASN A 86 -0.68 -4.53 0.04
CA ASN A 86 -0.90 -4.93 -1.34
C ASN A 86 -2.36 -4.65 -1.71
N ALA A 87 -2.54 -4.02 -2.86
CA ALA A 87 -3.84 -3.67 -3.38
C ALA A 87 -3.92 -3.91 -4.89
N LYS A 88 -5.14 -4.09 -5.40
CA LYS A 88 -5.45 -4.25 -6.82
C LYS A 88 -6.31 -3.07 -7.28
N ILE A 89 -5.95 -2.45 -8.40
CA ILE A 89 -6.74 -1.37 -9.00
C ILE A 89 -8.04 -1.97 -9.55
N ILE A 90 -9.18 -1.45 -9.11
CA ILE A 90 -10.51 -1.81 -9.64
C ILE A 90 -10.96 -0.79 -10.67
N LYS A 91 -10.82 0.49 -10.34
CA LYS A 91 -11.26 1.61 -11.18
C LYS A 91 -10.07 2.46 -11.56
N LYS A 92 -9.93 2.74 -12.85
CA LYS A 92 -8.91 3.63 -13.40
C LYS A 92 -9.47 5.04 -13.55
N GLY A 93 -8.64 6.03 -13.21
CA GLY A 93 -8.90 7.43 -13.55
C GLY A 93 -8.47 7.75 -14.98
N ASP A 94 -8.83 8.95 -15.44
CA ASP A 94 -8.51 9.43 -16.79
C ASP A 94 -7.03 9.74 -17.00
N VAL A 95 -6.33 10.16 -15.93
CA VAL A 95 -4.89 10.49 -15.97
C VAL A 95 -4.09 9.22 -15.71
N PRO A 96 -3.11 8.86 -16.56
CA PRO A 96 -2.29 7.68 -16.36
C PRO A 96 -1.53 7.75 -15.03
N ILE A 97 -1.52 6.63 -14.32
CA ILE A 97 -0.95 6.55 -12.98
C ILE A 97 0.56 6.79 -12.97
N GLU A 98 1.28 6.50 -14.07
CA GLU A 98 2.70 6.81 -14.23
C GLU A 98 3.01 8.30 -14.06
N GLU A 99 2.22 9.19 -14.68
CA GLU A 99 2.45 10.64 -14.59
C GLU A 99 2.18 11.17 -13.19
N ILE A 100 1.21 10.57 -12.50
CA ILE A 100 0.87 10.92 -11.12
C ILE A 100 1.99 10.47 -10.18
N LEU A 101 2.56 9.29 -10.42
CA LEU A 101 3.67 8.74 -9.63
C LEU A 101 4.94 9.57 -9.78
N GLU A 102 5.27 10.04 -10.98
CA GLU A 102 6.44 10.90 -11.21
C GLU A 102 6.32 12.23 -10.46
N LYS A 103 5.10 12.77 -10.31
CA LYS A 103 4.84 13.99 -9.54
C LYS A 103 4.91 13.76 -8.02
N ILE A 104 4.48 12.59 -7.55
CA ILE A 104 4.43 12.26 -6.10
C ILE A 104 5.77 11.76 -5.58
N SER A 105 6.58 11.13 -6.44
CA SER A 105 7.93 10.66 -6.11
C SER A 105 8.94 11.27 -7.09
N PRO A 106 9.42 12.50 -6.85
CA PRO A 106 10.71 12.88 -7.41
C PRO A 106 11.72 11.85 -6.89
N LYS A 107 12.31 11.10 -7.83
CA LYS A 107 13.24 9.98 -7.65
C LYS A 107 13.93 9.98 -6.27
N LYS A 108 13.73 8.92 -5.49
CA LYS A 108 14.78 8.47 -4.56
C LYS A 108 15.92 7.93 -5.42
N GLU A 109 16.77 8.83 -5.89
CA GLU A 109 18.08 8.48 -6.44
C GLU A 109 18.98 7.96 -5.31
N LYS A 110 19.62 6.84 -5.64
CA LYS A 110 20.71 6.10 -4.97
C LYS A 110 20.32 5.08 -3.90
#